data_AF-A0A157T574-F1
#
_entry.id   AF-A0A157T574-F1
#
_cell.length_a   1.000
_cell.length_b   1.000
_cell.length_c   1.000
_cell.angle_alpha   90.00
_cell.angle_beta   90.00
_cell.angle_gamma   90.00
#
_symmetry.space_group_name_H-M   'P 1'
#
loop_
_entity.id
_entity.type
_entity.pdbx_description
1 polymer ?
#
loop_
_entity_poly.entity_id
_entity_poly.type
_entity_poly.pdbx_seq_one_letter_code
_entity_poly.pdbx_strand_id
1 'polypeptide(L)'
;MDETEIEKLYNGKLDDLYYLYSHANSEDIIRWMKNRKTAEMRTYEVEGDSEIVVVIPTADVNGKLARNVREVYKGFHIIFIESFGSLFNYARSVNFGLKSSLRLKPRWVIISNDDVLSVSGNIKDELSIVSRNVNLVMASRSNYHTYPVVLVKPNEYFIRGMKIFGKVLNFSPAEVYGEILSHKQK
;
A
#
# COMPACT_ATOMS: atom_id res chain seq x y z
N MET A 1 -15.69 24.23 2.23
CA MET A 1 -14.41 24.92 2.54
C MET A 1 -13.54 24.84 1.31
N ASP A 2 -12.80 25.89 0.97
CA ASP A 2 -11.92 25.84 -0.19
C ASP A 2 -10.58 25.13 0.13
N GLU A 3 -9.83 24.76 -0.91
CA GLU A 3 -8.60 23.98 -0.76
C GLU A 3 -7.49 24.74 -0.01
N THR A 4 -7.46 26.07 -0.07
CA THR A 4 -6.44 26.90 0.59
C THR A 4 -6.70 26.98 2.08
N GLU A 5 -7.97 27.12 2.45
CA GLU A 5 -8.43 27.10 3.84
C GLU A 5 -8.16 25.73 4.47
N ILE A 6 -8.47 24.64 3.76
CA ILE A 6 -8.18 23.27 4.22
C ILE A 6 -6.67 23.06 4.43
N GLU A 7 -5.84 23.47 3.45
CA GLU A 7 -4.38 23.35 3.57
C GLU A 7 -3.84 24.11 4.79
N LYS A 8 -4.32 25.34 5.02
CA LYS A 8 -3.91 26.14 6.17
C LYS A 8 -4.26 25.46 7.49
N LEU A 9 -5.49 24.96 7.63
CA LEU A 9 -5.96 24.32 8.85
C LEU A 9 -5.28 22.96 9.09
N TYR A 10 -5.05 22.18 8.04
CA TYR A 10 -4.37 20.90 8.12
C TYR A 10 -2.91 21.03 8.58
N ASN A 11 -2.23 22.11 8.20
CA ASN A 11 -0.87 22.43 8.66
C ASN A 11 -0.86 23.30 9.94
N GLY A 12 -2.02 23.56 10.53
CA GLY A 12 -2.21 24.39 11.71
C GLY A 12 -1.93 23.65 13.03
N LYS A 13 -2.50 24.17 14.11
CA LYS A 13 -2.46 23.53 15.44
C LYS A 13 -3.54 22.43 15.53
N LEU A 14 -3.50 21.66 16.62
CA LEU A 14 -4.47 20.59 16.85
C LEU A 14 -5.94 21.10 16.80
N ASP A 15 -6.21 22.28 17.33
CA ASP A 15 -7.54 22.91 17.29
C ASP A 15 -8.00 23.23 15.86
N ASP A 16 -7.08 23.62 14.97
CA ASP A 16 -7.36 23.86 13.55
C ASP A 16 -7.73 22.55 12.85
N LEU A 17 -7.07 21.45 13.21
CA LEU A 17 -7.39 20.11 12.72
C LEU A 17 -8.79 19.69 13.16
N TYR A 18 -9.14 19.90 14.44
CA TYR A 18 -10.48 19.62 14.95
C TYR A 18 -11.54 20.46 14.23
N TYR A 19 -11.26 21.74 14.04
CA TYR A 19 -12.15 22.63 13.30
C TYR A 19 -12.37 22.15 11.87
N LEU A 20 -11.27 21.82 11.16
CA LEU A 20 -11.31 21.28 9.81
C LEU A 20 -12.21 20.05 9.72
N TYR A 21 -11.95 19.02 10.54
CA TYR A 21 -12.73 17.78 10.48
C TYR A 21 -14.17 17.90 11.00
N SER A 22 -14.49 18.99 11.73
CA SER A 22 -15.85 19.27 12.20
C SER A 22 -16.68 20.07 11.20
N HIS A 23 -16.05 20.81 10.27
CA HIS A 23 -16.73 21.75 9.37
C HIS A 23 -16.57 21.44 7.89
N ALA A 24 -15.49 20.77 7.48
CA ALA A 24 -15.31 20.37 6.09
C ALA A 24 -16.19 19.16 5.76
N ASN A 25 -16.85 19.22 4.59
CA ASN A 25 -17.53 18.06 4.05
C ASN A 25 -16.52 17.11 3.38
N SER A 26 -16.93 15.84 3.22
CA SER A 26 -16.08 14.81 2.63
C SER A 26 -15.62 15.11 1.21
N GLU A 27 -16.46 15.77 0.39
CA GLU A 27 -16.11 16.06 -1.00
C GLU A 27 -14.99 17.09 -1.11
N ASP A 28 -15.04 18.14 -0.30
CA ASP A 28 -14.00 19.16 -0.24
C ASP A 28 -12.68 18.58 0.27
N ILE A 29 -12.72 17.73 1.31
CA ILE A 29 -11.53 17.01 1.81
C ILE A 29 -10.96 16.12 0.71
N ILE A 30 -11.78 15.33 0.02
CA ILE A 30 -11.32 14.43 -1.04
C ILE A 30 -10.73 15.22 -2.21
N ARG A 31 -11.36 16.33 -2.60
CA ARG A 31 -10.87 17.21 -3.68
C ARG A 31 -9.51 17.80 -3.31
N TRP A 32 -9.40 18.38 -2.12
CA TRP A 32 -8.13 18.87 -1.58
C TRP A 32 -7.08 17.75 -1.50
N MET A 33 -7.39 16.57 -0.98
CA MET A 33 -6.45 15.44 -0.89
C MET A 33 -5.92 14.98 -2.26
N LYS A 34 -6.71 15.12 -3.33
CA LYS A 34 -6.30 14.81 -4.70
C LYS A 34 -5.34 15.86 -5.25
N ASN A 35 -5.64 17.13 -5.01
CA ASN A 35 -4.95 18.27 -5.64
C ASN A 35 -3.80 18.85 -4.82
N ARG A 36 -3.73 18.57 -3.51
CA ARG A 36 -2.69 19.09 -2.63
C ARG A 36 -1.31 18.70 -3.10
N LYS A 37 -0.33 19.55 -2.78
CA LYS A 37 1.09 19.25 -3.00
C LYS A 37 1.44 17.93 -2.31
N THR A 38 2.29 17.14 -2.97
CA THR A 38 2.85 15.93 -2.37
C THR A 38 4.30 16.14 -1.96
N ALA A 39 4.80 15.25 -1.11
CA ALA A 39 6.22 15.10 -0.94
C ALA A 39 6.90 14.88 -2.30
N GLU A 40 8.11 15.43 -2.43
CA GLU A 40 8.99 15.11 -3.54
C GLU A 40 9.33 13.62 -3.46
N MET A 41 9.43 12.99 -4.63
CA MET A 41 9.79 11.58 -4.76
C MET A 41 10.92 11.49 -5.77
N ARG A 42 12.01 10.82 -5.38
CA ARG A 42 13.17 10.57 -6.25
C ARG A 42 13.33 9.08 -6.43
N THR A 43 13.67 8.68 -7.66
CA THR A 43 13.93 7.27 -7.97
C THR A 43 15.43 7.03 -8.02
N TYR A 44 15.86 5.96 -7.35
CA TYR A 44 17.22 5.45 -7.40
C TYR A 44 17.15 3.98 -7.78
N GLU A 45 17.82 3.62 -8.88
CA GLU A 45 17.83 2.25 -9.38
C GLU A 45 19.15 1.57 -9.01
N VAL A 46 19.07 0.30 -8.60
CA VAL A 46 20.20 -0.61 -8.47
C VAL A 46 19.99 -1.71 -9.49
N GLU A 47 20.91 -1.80 -10.45
CA GLU A 47 20.86 -2.78 -11.53
C GLU A 47 20.92 -4.22 -11.00
N GLY A 48 20.10 -5.08 -11.59
CA GLY A 48 20.02 -6.51 -11.29
C GLY A 48 19.11 -7.24 -12.27
N ASP A 49 18.62 -8.41 -11.89
CA ASP A 49 17.65 -9.17 -12.67
C ASP A 49 16.33 -8.40 -12.79
N SER A 50 15.97 -7.98 -14.00
CA SER A 50 14.75 -7.23 -14.29
C SER A 50 13.51 -8.10 -14.47
N GLU A 51 13.64 -9.44 -14.45
CA GLU A 51 12.48 -10.35 -14.41
C GLU A 51 11.66 -10.13 -13.12
N ILE A 52 12.35 -9.83 -12.01
CA ILE A 52 11.76 -9.53 -10.70
C ILE A 52 12.29 -8.17 -10.23
N VAL A 53 11.42 -7.17 -10.19
CA VAL A 53 11.79 -5.81 -9.74
C VAL A 53 11.30 -5.59 -8.31
N VAL A 54 12.16 -5.07 -7.44
CA VAL A 54 11.81 -4.75 -6.05
C VAL A 54 11.64 -3.24 -5.90
N VAL A 55 10.44 -2.78 -5.55
CA VAL A 55 10.12 -1.39 -5.27
C VAL A 55 10.18 -1.15 -3.77
N ILE A 56 11.05 -0.24 -3.34
CA ILE A 56 11.31 0.03 -1.92
C ILE A 56 11.15 1.53 -1.62
N PRO A 57 10.02 1.97 -1.04
CA PRO A 57 9.92 3.31 -0.46
C PRO A 57 10.87 3.45 0.73
N THR A 58 11.62 4.55 0.79
CA THR A 58 12.53 4.84 1.91
C THR A 58 12.61 6.34 2.16
N ALA A 59 12.97 6.75 3.38
CA ALA A 59 13.23 8.14 3.70
C ALA A 59 14.66 8.60 3.31
N ASP A 60 15.61 7.67 3.20
CA ASP A 60 17.02 7.93 2.88
C ASP A 60 17.64 6.71 2.20
N VAL A 61 17.94 6.81 0.90
CA VAL A 61 18.51 5.72 0.11
C VAL A 61 19.94 5.33 0.54
N ASN A 62 20.65 6.24 1.22
CA ASN A 62 21.99 5.99 1.77
C ASN A 62 21.94 5.56 3.24
N GLY A 63 20.75 5.56 3.83
CA GLY A 63 20.48 5.20 5.20
C GLY A 63 20.82 3.74 5.52
N LYS A 64 20.89 3.42 6.81
CA LYS A 64 21.17 2.05 7.28
C LYS A 64 20.10 1.05 6.80
N LEU A 65 18.82 1.45 6.82
CA LEU A 65 17.69 0.63 6.40
C LEU A 65 17.80 0.27 4.92
N ALA A 66 17.91 1.28 4.04
CA ALA A 66 18.10 1.09 2.61
C ALA A 66 19.33 0.23 2.26
N ARG A 67 20.46 0.41 2.96
CA ARG A 67 21.65 -0.43 2.78
C ARG A 67 21.43 -1.88 3.20
N ASN A 68 20.74 -2.12 4.31
CA ASN A 68 20.46 -3.48 4.78
C ASN A 68 19.52 -4.21 3.83
N VAL A 69 18.40 -3.59 3.46
CA VAL A 69 17.41 -4.21 2.57
C VAL A 69 17.95 -4.44 1.15
N ARG A 70 18.90 -3.59 0.71
CA ARG A 70 19.62 -3.81 -0.55
C ARG A 70 20.38 -5.14 -0.55
N GLU A 71 21.01 -5.52 0.56
CA GLU A 71 21.68 -6.83 0.67
C GLU A 71 20.66 -7.98 0.75
N VAL A 72 19.49 -7.76 1.35
CA VAL A 72 18.40 -8.76 1.38
C VAL A 72 17.92 -9.11 -0.03
N TYR A 73 17.75 -8.12 -0.91
CA TYR A 73 17.30 -8.31 -2.29
C TYR A 73 18.44 -8.31 -3.32
N LYS A 74 19.66 -8.62 -2.88
CA LYS A 74 20.83 -8.64 -3.76
C LYS A 74 20.61 -9.54 -4.96
N GLY A 75 20.91 -9.02 -6.15
CA GLY A 75 20.77 -9.71 -7.42
C GLY A 75 19.47 -9.41 -8.17
N PHE A 76 18.45 -8.89 -7.50
CA PHE A 76 17.25 -8.34 -8.17
C PHE A 76 17.47 -6.89 -8.57
N HIS A 77 16.74 -6.42 -9.59
CA HIS A 77 16.71 -4.99 -9.91
C HIS A 77 15.89 -4.26 -8.84
N ILE A 78 16.49 -3.29 -8.16
CA ILE A 78 15.85 -2.56 -7.05
C ILE A 78 15.55 -1.14 -7.51
N ILE A 79 14.34 -0.67 -7.21
CA ILE A 79 13.91 0.72 -7.40
C ILE A 79 13.58 1.29 -6.02
N PHE A 80 14.51 2.07 -5.47
CA PHE A 80 14.26 2.87 -4.28
C PHE A 80 13.47 4.11 -4.64
N ILE A 81 12.44 4.41 -3.86
CA ILE A 81 11.67 5.65 -3.93
C ILE A 81 11.93 6.46 -2.67
N GLU A 82 12.85 7.41 -2.77
CA GLU A 82 13.18 8.30 -1.67
C GLU A 82 12.11 9.38 -1.53
N SER A 83 11.46 9.44 -0.36
CA SER A 83 10.47 10.46 -0.04
C SER A 83 10.33 10.64 1.47
N PHE A 84 10.31 11.87 1.95
CA PHE A 84 10.24 12.21 3.38
C PHE A 84 9.50 13.54 3.62
N GLY A 85 9.23 13.87 4.89
CA GLY A 85 8.64 15.15 5.31
C GLY A 85 7.13 15.10 5.58
N SER A 86 6.53 16.26 5.85
CA SER A 86 5.15 16.43 6.33
C SER A 86 4.06 15.97 5.33
N LEU A 87 4.40 15.84 4.06
CA LEU A 87 3.50 15.41 2.98
C LEU A 87 3.83 13.99 2.48
N PHE A 88 4.63 13.24 3.24
CA PHE A 88 4.97 11.86 2.92
C PHE A 88 3.69 11.01 2.85
N ASN A 89 3.65 10.13 1.84
CA ASN A 89 2.59 9.17 1.68
C ASN A 89 3.15 7.88 1.08
N TYR A 90 3.19 6.82 1.89
CA TYR A 90 3.70 5.52 1.49
C TYR A 90 3.05 4.99 0.20
N ALA A 91 1.73 5.05 0.09
CA ALA A 91 1.00 4.54 -1.07
C ALA A 91 1.34 5.32 -2.36
N ARG A 92 1.56 6.63 -2.26
CA ARG A 92 2.02 7.42 -3.42
C ARG A 92 3.44 7.04 -3.83
N SER A 93 4.35 6.82 -2.88
CA SER A 93 5.70 6.33 -3.16
C SER A 93 5.69 4.96 -3.83
N VAL A 94 4.87 4.03 -3.32
CA VAL A 94 4.67 2.71 -3.95
C VAL A 94 4.15 2.86 -5.37
N ASN A 95 3.08 3.63 -5.59
CA ASN A 95 2.51 3.83 -6.93
C ASN A 95 3.51 4.47 -7.91
N PHE A 96 4.31 5.41 -7.44
CA PHE A 96 5.36 6.03 -8.22
C PHE A 96 6.43 5.01 -8.62
N GLY A 97 6.87 4.17 -7.69
CA GLY A 97 7.83 3.09 -7.97
C GLY A 97 7.28 1.98 -8.85
N LEU A 98 6.01 1.59 -8.67
CA LEU A 98 5.32 0.66 -9.57
C LEU A 98 5.33 1.20 -11.01
N LYS A 99 4.95 2.48 -11.21
CA LYS A 99 4.98 3.10 -12.54
C LYS A 99 6.38 3.08 -13.15
N SER A 100 7.41 3.35 -12.36
CA SER A 100 8.81 3.26 -12.80
C SER A 100 9.20 1.83 -13.18
N SER A 101 8.79 0.82 -12.40
CA SER A 101 9.10 -0.59 -12.65
C SER A 101 8.53 -1.11 -13.97
N LEU A 102 7.35 -0.64 -14.39
CA LEU A 102 6.69 -1.12 -15.61
C LEU A 102 7.51 -0.89 -16.89
N ARG A 103 8.42 0.10 -16.90
CA ARG A 103 9.38 0.32 -18.01
C ARG A 103 10.27 -0.90 -18.26
N LEU A 104 10.61 -1.64 -17.21
CA LEU A 104 11.48 -2.81 -17.26
C LEU A 104 10.73 -4.07 -17.74
N LYS A 105 9.40 -3.99 -17.90
CA LYS A 105 8.53 -5.12 -18.24
C LYS A 105 8.75 -6.35 -17.34
N PRO A 106 8.75 -6.17 -16.01
CA PRO A 106 9.01 -7.26 -15.09
C PRO A 106 7.91 -8.30 -15.16
N ARG A 107 8.26 -9.54 -14.84
CA ARG A 107 7.28 -10.61 -14.62
C ARG A 107 6.62 -10.48 -13.26
N TRP A 108 7.40 -10.09 -12.25
CA TRP A 108 6.93 -9.83 -10.89
C TRP A 108 7.46 -8.50 -10.37
N VAL A 109 6.62 -7.79 -9.63
CA VAL A 109 7.04 -6.62 -8.84
C VAL A 109 6.82 -6.91 -7.37
N ILE A 110 7.89 -6.83 -6.59
CA ILE A 110 7.85 -6.97 -5.13
C ILE A 110 7.77 -5.57 -4.54
N ILE A 111 6.77 -5.32 -3.68
CA ILE A 111 6.70 -4.09 -2.89
C ILE A 111 7.24 -4.43 -1.50
N SER A 112 8.31 -3.76 -1.08
CA SER A 112 8.95 -4.00 0.22
C SER A 112 9.13 -2.70 0.99
N ASN A 113 9.03 -2.79 2.32
CA ASN A 113 9.55 -1.73 3.20
C ASN A 113 11.09 -1.77 3.24
N ASP A 114 11.72 -0.70 3.71
CA ASP A 114 13.17 -0.60 3.86
C ASP A 114 13.72 -1.21 5.17
N ASP A 115 12.84 -1.60 6.08
CA ASP A 115 13.17 -2.21 7.38
C ASP A 115 13.14 -3.74 7.38
N VAL A 116 13.02 -4.37 6.21
CA VAL A 116 13.10 -5.84 6.07
C VAL A 116 14.50 -6.33 6.40
N LEU A 117 14.59 -7.26 7.36
CA LEU A 117 15.86 -7.79 7.87
C LEU A 117 16.38 -9.00 7.09
N SER A 118 15.48 -9.82 6.56
CA SER A 118 15.82 -11.03 5.81
C SER A 118 14.63 -11.55 5.01
N VAL A 119 14.93 -12.37 4.00
CA VAL A 119 13.95 -13.21 3.32
C VAL A 119 14.43 -14.65 3.43
N SER A 120 13.51 -15.58 3.68
CA SER A 120 13.80 -17.02 3.70
C SER A 120 13.51 -17.64 2.33
N GLY A 121 14.33 -18.60 1.92
CA GLY A 121 14.14 -19.34 0.66
C GLY A 121 14.64 -18.56 -0.56
N ASN A 122 14.39 -19.13 -1.75
CA ASN A 122 14.73 -18.50 -3.03
C ASN A 122 13.48 -17.89 -3.66
N ILE A 123 13.35 -16.56 -3.57
CA ILE A 123 12.20 -15.81 -4.10
C ILE A 123 11.95 -16.13 -5.57
N LYS A 124 13.01 -16.27 -6.38
CA LYS A 124 12.87 -16.53 -7.82
C LYS A 124 12.24 -17.89 -8.08
N ASP A 125 12.67 -18.91 -7.34
CA ASP A 125 12.14 -20.28 -7.46
C ASP A 125 10.68 -20.33 -6.96
N GLU A 126 10.37 -19.69 -5.83
CA GLU A 126 9.01 -19.63 -5.29
C GLU A 126 8.05 -18.91 -6.24
N LEU A 127 8.46 -17.79 -6.83
CA LEU A 127 7.67 -17.06 -7.82
C LEU A 127 7.63 -17.76 -9.20
N SER A 128 8.50 -18.76 -9.42
CA SER A 128 8.54 -19.53 -10.66
C SER A 128 7.34 -20.47 -10.80
N ILE A 129 6.85 -21.00 -9.68
CA ILE A 129 5.79 -22.00 -9.58
C ILE A 129 4.39 -21.41 -9.37
N VAL A 130 4.30 -20.10 -9.12
CA VAL A 130 3.01 -19.41 -8.96
C VAL A 130 2.20 -19.51 -10.24
N SER A 131 0.93 -19.91 -10.12
CA SER A 131 0.03 -20.09 -11.25
C SER A 131 -0.22 -18.76 -11.99
N ARG A 132 -0.32 -18.81 -13.32
CA ARG A 132 -0.44 -17.62 -14.19
C ARG A 132 -1.69 -16.76 -13.94
N ASN A 133 -2.69 -17.28 -13.25
CA ASN A 133 -3.92 -16.58 -12.89
C ASN A 133 -3.84 -15.87 -11.52
N VAL A 134 -2.69 -15.93 -10.83
CA VAL A 134 -2.46 -15.24 -9.57
C VAL A 134 -1.83 -13.87 -9.85
N ASN A 135 -2.55 -12.81 -9.48
CA ASN A 135 -2.10 -11.43 -9.69
C ASN A 135 -1.46 -10.81 -8.45
N LEU A 136 -1.66 -11.41 -7.27
CA LEU A 136 -1.18 -10.90 -5.99
C LEU A 136 -0.71 -12.04 -5.10
N VAL A 137 0.51 -11.93 -4.60
CA VAL A 137 1.06 -12.80 -3.55
C VAL A 137 1.30 -11.92 -2.34
N MET A 138 0.72 -12.29 -1.19
CA MET A 138 0.93 -11.58 0.06
C MET A 138 1.99 -12.30 0.90
N ALA A 139 2.71 -11.53 1.73
CA ALA A 139 3.61 -12.11 2.72
C ALA A 139 2.85 -13.07 3.65
N SER A 140 3.54 -14.11 4.12
CA SER A 140 2.96 -15.05 5.08
C SER A 140 2.59 -14.34 6.38
N ARG A 141 1.53 -14.83 7.04
CA ARG A 141 1.10 -14.28 8.34
C ARG A 141 2.20 -14.45 9.38
N SER A 142 2.47 -13.39 10.14
CA SER A 142 3.36 -13.40 11.30
C SER A 142 2.72 -12.65 12.47
N ASN A 143 3.17 -12.96 13.69
CA ASN A 143 2.66 -12.32 14.91
C ASN A 143 2.92 -10.81 14.98
N TYR A 144 3.83 -10.27 14.16
CA TYR A 144 4.26 -8.87 14.20
C TYR A 144 3.54 -7.97 13.18
N HIS A 145 3.27 -8.46 11.96
CA HIS A 145 2.70 -7.64 10.87
C HIS A 145 1.29 -8.04 10.43
N THR A 146 0.75 -9.16 10.90
CA THR A 146 -0.62 -9.57 10.54
C THR A 146 -1.43 -9.84 11.79
N TYR A 147 -2.13 -8.81 12.26
CA TYR A 147 -3.20 -8.98 13.23
C TYR A 147 -4.55 -8.79 12.53
N PRO A 148 -5.57 -9.56 12.90
CA PRO A 148 -6.90 -9.41 12.34
C PRO A 148 -7.48 -8.02 12.70
N VAL A 149 -7.68 -7.16 11.69
CA VAL A 149 -8.37 -5.86 11.86
C VAL A 149 -9.73 -5.94 11.22
N VAL A 150 -10.78 -5.71 12.01
CA VAL A 150 -12.14 -5.54 11.49
C VAL A 150 -12.27 -4.10 11.00
N LEU A 151 -12.01 -3.86 9.72
CA LEU A 151 -12.11 -2.54 9.11
C LEU A 151 -13.58 -2.10 8.90
N VAL A 152 -14.49 -3.05 8.74
CA VAL A 152 -15.92 -2.82 8.54
C VAL A 152 -16.70 -3.91 9.25
N LYS A 153 -17.70 -3.55 10.06
CA LYS A 153 -18.74 -4.47 10.51
C LYS A 153 -19.91 -4.38 9.52
N PRO A 154 -20.04 -5.29 8.54
CA PRO A 154 -21.17 -5.24 7.64
C PRO A 154 -22.47 -5.47 8.42
N ASN A 155 -23.52 -4.76 8.04
CA ASN A 155 -24.85 -5.01 8.58
C ASN A 155 -25.30 -6.44 8.19
N GLU A 156 -25.78 -7.22 9.16
CA GLU A 156 -26.23 -8.60 8.92
C GLU A 156 -27.33 -8.69 7.84
N TYR A 157 -28.21 -7.68 7.78
CA TYR A 157 -29.25 -7.60 6.76
C TYR A 157 -28.67 -7.44 5.35
N PHE A 158 -27.57 -6.69 5.21
CA PHE A 158 -26.88 -6.52 3.94
C PHE A 158 -26.27 -7.83 3.46
N ILE A 159 -25.62 -8.59 4.35
CA ILE A 159 -25.05 -9.90 4.03
C ILE A 159 -26.14 -10.90 3.61
N ARG A 160 -27.29 -10.91 4.32
CA ARG A 160 -28.44 -11.77 3.94
C ARG A 160 -29.01 -11.38 2.58
N GLY A 161 -29.18 -10.09 2.32
CA GLY A 161 -29.66 -9.57 1.02
C GLY A 161 -28.74 -9.97 -0.13
N MET A 162 -27.43 -9.76 0.02
CA MET A 162 -26.43 -10.11 -1.00
C MET A 162 -26.38 -11.62 -1.28
N LYS A 163 -26.56 -12.48 -0.27
CA LYS A 163 -26.65 -13.94 -0.46
C LYS A 163 -27.87 -14.35 -1.28
N ILE A 164 -29.01 -13.70 -1.08
CA ILE A 164 -30.23 -13.96 -1.85
C ILE A 164 -30.04 -13.44 -3.29
N PHE A 165 -29.55 -12.22 -3.44
CA PHE A 165 -29.32 -11.59 -4.74
C PHE A 165 -28.31 -12.37 -5.60
N GLY A 166 -27.19 -12.78 -5.01
CA GLY A 166 -26.18 -13.61 -5.68
C GLY A 166 -26.72 -14.97 -6.13
N LYS A 167 -27.58 -15.61 -5.32
CA LYS A 167 -28.25 -16.88 -5.71
C LYS A 167 -29.25 -16.70 -6.85
N VAL A 168 -29.98 -15.59 -6.89
CA VAL A 168 -31.02 -15.33 -7.90
C VAL A 168 -30.40 -14.90 -9.23
N LEU A 169 -29.34 -14.11 -9.19
CA LEU A 169 -28.75 -13.48 -10.38
C LEU A 169 -27.43 -14.13 -10.84
N ASN A 170 -27.02 -15.21 -10.17
CA ASN A 170 -25.79 -15.95 -10.47
C ASN A 170 -24.52 -15.07 -10.47
N PHE A 171 -24.53 -13.97 -9.72
CA PHE A 171 -23.36 -13.13 -9.51
C PHE A 171 -22.52 -13.68 -8.37
N SER A 172 -21.21 -13.76 -8.56
CA SER A 172 -20.26 -13.97 -7.46
C SER A 172 -20.47 -12.87 -6.42
N PRO A 173 -20.75 -13.19 -5.14
CA PRO A 173 -20.81 -12.17 -4.10
C PRO A 173 -19.46 -11.44 -4.09
N ALA A 174 -19.51 -10.11 -4.02
CA ALA A 174 -18.37 -9.21 -4.10
C ALA A 174 -17.07 -9.86 -3.57
N GLU A 175 -16.06 -10.01 -4.43
CA GLU A 175 -14.72 -10.42 -4.02
C GLU A 175 -14.14 -9.32 -3.14
N VAL A 176 -14.40 -9.43 -1.83
CA VAL A 176 -13.64 -8.70 -0.83
C VAL A 176 -12.34 -9.46 -0.65
N TYR A 177 -11.22 -8.83 -1.01
CA TYR A 177 -9.86 -9.37 -0.84
C TYR A 177 -9.44 -9.32 0.65
N GLY A 178 -10.25 -9.90 1.53
CA GLY A 178 -10.04 -9.94 2.98
C GLY A 178 -10.90 -10.99 3.65
N GLU A 179 -10.40 -11.58 4.73
CA GLU A 179 -11.16 -12.54 5.54
C GLU A 179 -12.21 -11.79 6.39
N ILE A 180 -13.46 -12.25 6.34
CA ILE A 180 -14.49 -11.83 7.29
C ILE A 180 -14.19 -12.50 8.63
N LEU A 181 -13.62 -11.75 9.54
CA LEU A 181 -13.32 -12.22 10.90
C LEU A 181 -14.60 -12.19 11.74
N SER A 182 -14.97 -13.32 12.33
CA SER A 182 -16.08 -13.35 13.28
C SER A 182 -15.76 -12.47 14.47
N HIS A 183 -16.58 -11.45 14.72
CA HIS A 183 -16.44 -10.60 15.89
C HIS A 183 -16.64 -11.44 17.15
N LYS A 184 -15.58 -11.71 17.91
CA LYS A 184 -15.71 -12.23 19.28
C LYS A 184 -16.05 -11.05 20.18
N GLN A 185 -17.29 -11.00 20.69
CA GLN A 185 -17.59 -10.18 21.86
C GLN A 185 -16.78 -10.75 23.03
N LYS A 186 -15.99 -9.89 23.68
CA LYS A 186 -15.43 -10.18 25.00
C LYS A 186 -16.50 -9.98 26.05
#